data_AF-A0A436DI98-F1
#
_entry.id   AF-A0A436DI98-F1
#
_cell.length_a   1.000
_cell.length_b   1.000
_cell.length_c   1.000
_cell.angle_alpha   90.00
_cell.angle_beta   90.00
_cell.angle_gamma   90.00
#
_symmetry.space_group_name_H-M   'P 1'
#
loop_
_entity.id
_entity.type
_entity.pdbx_description
1 polymer ?
#
loop_
_entity_poly.entity_id
_entity_poly.type
_entity_poly.pdbx_seq_one_letter_code
_entity_poly.pdbx_strand_id
1 'polypeptide(L)'
;REAIDLIERAVEKRQVLTIDYSDEAGRGTARDIRPLGLWFWGKVWTLVAWCEMRDDFRAFRIDRIASVVIAGRIFKPERGKQLADFYRAVERSEDYGMAPDRAARS
;
A
#
# COMPACT_ATOMS: atom_id res chain seq x y z
N ARG A 1 -9.51 12.94 -2.27
CA ARG A 1 -10.44 12.36 -1.27
C ARG A 1 -11.09 11.10 -1.82
N GLU A 2 -11.64 11.16 -3.04
CA GLU A 2 -12.20 10.01 -3.76
C GLU A 2 -11.33 8.74 -3.79
N ALA A 3 -10.02 8.88 -4.03
CA ALA A 3 -9.10 7.74 -4.01
C ALA A 3 -9.02 7.05 -2.63
N ILE A 4 -9.06 7.81 -1.53
CA ILE A 4 -9.02 7.26 -0.17
C ILE A 4 -10.32 6.48 0.07
N ASP A 5 -11.47 7.08 -0.22
CA ASP A 5 -12.78 6.44 -0.03
C ASP A 5 -12.94 5.18 -0.91
N LEU A 6 -12.36 5.16 -2.11
CA LEU A 6 -12.29 3.95 -2.95
C LEU A 6 -11.43 2.86 -2.29
N ILE A 7 -10.26 3.23 -1.78
CA ILE A 7 -9.33 2.27 -1.16
C ILE A 7 -9.90 1.70 0.13
N GLU A 8 -10.50 2.53 0.99
CA GLU A 8 -11.16 2.07 2.23
C GLU A 8 -12.23 1.01 1.92
N ARG A 9 -13.12 1.29 0.96
CA ARG A 9 -14.13 0.32 0.50
C ARG A 9 -13.50 -0.94 -0.07
N ALA A 10 -12.37 -0.84 -0.78
CA ALA A 10 -11.67 -1.98 -1.34
C ALA A 10 -11.00 -2.85 -0.26
N VAL A 11 -10.48 -2.25 0.82
CA VAL A 11 -9.97 -2.96 2.00
C VAL A 11 -11.11 -3.77 2.64
N GLU A 12 -12.25 -3.12 2.93
CA GLU A 12 -13.41 -3.75 3.55
C GLU A 12 -13.94 -4.94 2.72
N LYS A 13 -14.07 -4.73 1.41
CA LYS A 13 -14.58 -5.75 0.47
C LYS A 13 -13.53 -6.74 -0.01
N ARG A 14 -12.27 -6.59 0.42
CA ARG A 14 -11.12 -7.38 -0.03
C ARG A 14 -11.00 -7.43 -1.55
N GLN A 15 -11.18 -6.28 -2.20
CA GLN A 15 -11.05 -6.12 -3.64
C GLN A 15 -9.60 -5.85 -4.01
N VAL A 16 -9.11 -6.53 -5.03
CA VAL A 16 -7.81 -6.21 -5.61
C VAL A 16 -7.90 -4.88 -6.35
N LEU A 17 -6.88 -4.05 -6.16
CA LEU A 17 -6.73 -2.78 -6.84
C LEU A 17 -5.59 -2.89 -7.85
N THR A 18 -5.79 -2.33 -9.05
CA THR A 18 -4.70 -2.03 -9.98
C THR A 18 -4.34 -0.56 -9.81
N ILE A 19 -3.06 -0.29 -9.55
CA ILE A 19 -2.54 1.06 -9.37
C ILE A 19 -1.47 1.36 -10.42
N ASP A 20 -1.49 2.59 -10.94
CA ASP A 20 -0.34 3.16 -11.64
C ASP A 20 0.52 3.91 -10.63
N TYR A 21 1.67 3.33 -10.28
CA TYR A 21 2.56 3.85 -9.25
C TYR A 21 3.91 4.26 -9.82
N SER A 22 4.29 5.50 -9.56
CA SER A 22 5.61 6.02 -9.89
C SER A 22 6.59 5.71 -8.76
N ASP A 23 7.66 4.97 -9.10
CA ASP A 23 8.78 4.78 -8.18
C ASP A 23 9.58 6.09 -7.98
N GLU A 24 10.59 6.05 -7.09
CA GLU A 24 11.44 7.22 -6.80
C GLU A 24 12.30 7.68 -7.99
N ALA A 25 12.49 6.80 -8.99
CA ALA A 25 13.15 7.13 -10.25
C ALA A 25 12.16 7.66 -11.31
N GLY A 26 10.89 7.88 -10.94
CA GLY A 26 9.85 8.37 -11.85
C GLY A 26 9.34 7.33 -12.85
N ARG A 27 9.69 6.05 -12.69
CA ARG A 27 9.20 4.98 -13.57
C ARG A 27 7.82 4.52 -13.09
N GLY A 28 6.81 4.84 -13.89
CA GLY A 28 5.45 4.35 -13.71
C GLY A 28 5.38 2.84 -13.91
N THR A 29 4.78 2.14 -12.97
CA THR A 29 4.49 0.71 -13.09
C THR A 29 3.05 0.43 -12.68
N ALA A 30 2.32 -0.32 -13.51
CA ALA A 30 1.02 -0.86 -13.14
C ALA A 30 1.22 -2.04 -12.18
N ARG A 31 0.50 -2.05 -11.06
CA ARG A 31 0.62 -3.09 -10.02
C ARG A 31 -0.74 -3.51 -9.51
N ASP A 32 -0.95 -4.82 -9.48
CA ASP A 32 -2.05 -5.41 -8.74
C ASP A 32 -1.65 -5.58 -7.27
N ILE A 33 -2.45 -5.00 -6.40
CA ILE A 33 -2.23 -4.97 -4.96
C ILE A 33 -3.48 -5.41 -4.20
N ARG A 34 -3.26 -6.11 -3.09
CA ARG A 34 -4.31 -6.44 -2.12
C ARG A 34 -4.26 -5.38 -1.03
N PRO A 35 -5.15 -4.39 -1.02
CA PRO A 35 -5.14 -3.34 -0.01
C PRO A 35 -5.45 -3.93 1.37
N LEU A 36 -4.60 -3.66 2.36
CA LEU A 36 -4.70 -4.22 3.70
C LEU A 36 -5.07 -3.18 4.76
N GLY A 37 -4.66 -1.93 4.58
CA GLY A 37 -5.00 -0.85 5.48
C GLY A 37 -4.43 0.50 5.04
N LEU A 38 -5.04 1.57 5.50
CA LEU A 38 -4.57 2.95 5.28
C LEU A 38 -4.04 3.52 6.59
N TRP A 39 -2.95 4.27 6.50
CA TRP A 39 -2.35 4.94 7.64
C TRP A 39 -1.96 6.37 7.29
N PHE A 40 -2.13 7.28 8.24
CA PHE A 40 -1.76 8.68 8.10
C PHE A 40 -0.55 9.01 8.98
N TRP A 41 0.61 9.22 8.35
CA TRP A 41 1.87 9.51 9.04
C TRP A 41 2.17 11.01 9.07
N GLY A 42 1.28 11.79 9.69
CA GLY A 42 1.44 13.23 9.94
C GLY A 42 1.38 14.16 8.72
N LYS A 43 1.79 13.70 7.53
CA LYS A 43 1.76 14.49 6.28
C LYS A 43 1.20 13.75 5.07
N VAL A 44 1.27 12.42 5.03
CA VAL A 44 0.93 11.64 3.83
C VAL A 44 0.12 10.40 4.20
N TRP A 45 -0.94 10.16 3.43
CA TRP A 45 -1.70 8.91 3.45
C TRP A 45 -0.90 7.80 2.76
N THR A 46 -0.79 6.67 3.45
CA THR A 46 -0.02 5.52 2.98
C THR A 46 -0.89 4.27 3.03
N LEU A 47 -0.98 3.58 1.90
CA LEU A 47 -1.65 2.30 1.76
C LEU A 47 -0.66 1.16 1.98
N VAL A 48 -0.91 0.35 3.00
CA VAL A 48 -0.23 -0.94 3.19
C VAL A 48 -0.96 -1.98 2.36
N ALA A 49 -0.20 -2.73 1.56
CA ALA A 49 -0.77 -3.75 0.70
C ALA A 49 0.20 -4.92 0.45
N TRP A 50 -0.36 -6.08 0.09
CA TRP A 50 0.42 -7.16 -0.53
C TRP A 50 0.53 -6.88 -2.03
N CYS A 51 1.75 -6.79 -2.55
CA CYS A 51 1.99 -6.57 -3.98
C CYS A 51 2.14 -7.92 -4.68
N GLU A 52 1.20 -8.29 -5.55
CA GLU A 52 1.20 -9.63 -6.17
C GLU A 52 2.38 -9.83 -7.13
N MET A 53 2.83 -8.77 -7.80
CA MET A 53 4.00 -8.82 -8.68
C MET A 53 5.30 -9.09 -7.92
N ARG A 54 5.41 -8.59 -6.67
CA ARG A 54 6.63 -8.72 -5.86
C ARG A 54 6.56 -9.85 -4.84
N ASP A 55 5.36 -10.42 -4.66
CA ASP A 55 5.05 -11.42 -3.63
C ASP A 55 5.56 -11.00 -2.24
N ASP A 56 5.33 -9.72 -1.90
CA ASP A 56 5.81 -9.11 -0.66
C ASP A 56 4.91 -7.93 -0.22
N PHE A 57 5.04 -7.52 1.04
CA PHE A 57 4.38 -6.33 1.57
C PHE A 57 5.02 -5.05 1.05
N ARG A 58 4.19 -4.05 0.74
CA ARG A 58 4.65 -2.71 0.37
C ARG A 58 3.74 -1.62 0.92
N ALA A 59 4.36 -0.49 1.22
CA ALA A 59 3.68 0.75 1.56
C ALA A 59 3.69 1.69 0.35
N PHE A 60 2.50 2.09 -0.11
CA PHE A 60 2.31 2.98 -1.25
C PHE A 60 1.80 4.32 -0.76
N ARG A 61 2.57 5.39 -0.99
CA ARG A 61 2.08 6.74 -0.73
C ARG A 61 0.99 7.10 -1.73
N ILE A 62 -0.18 7.51 -1.23
CA ILE A 62 -1.35 7.81 -2.07
C ILE A 62 -1.08 8.98 -3.02
N ASP A 63 -0.26 9.94 -2.60
CA ASP A 63 0.12 11.09 -3.43
C ASP A 63 0.99 10.74 -4.65
N ARG A 64 1.60 9.55 -4.68
CA ARG A 64 2.39 9.02 -5.82
C ARG A 64 1.61 8.05 -6.71
N ILE A 65 0.33 7.80 -6.41
CA ILE A 65 -0.54 6.96 -7.23
C ILE A 65 -1.19 7.84 -8.29
N ALA A 66 -0.86 7.61 -9.57
CA ALA A 66 -1.41 8.35 -10.69
C ALA A 66 -2.85 7.93 -11.02
N SER A 67 -3.15 6.64 -10.88
CA SER A 67 -4.48 6.07 -11.08
C SER A 67 -4.71 4.88 -10.15
N VAL A 68 -5.96 4.66 -9.74
CA VAL A 68 -6.37 3.49 -8.97
C VAL A 68 -7.72 3.00 -9.45
N VAL A 69 -7.82 1.71 -9.74
CA VAL A 69 -9.06 1.08 -10.21
C VAL A 69 -9.27 -0.27 -9.52
N ILE A 70 -10.54 -0.69 -9.40
CA ILE A 70 -10.88 -2.04 -8.92
C ILE A 70 -10.59 -3.04 -10.04
N ALA A 71 -9.76 -4.04 -9.77
CA ALA A 71 -9.32 -5.04 -10.74
C ALA A 71 -10.41 -6.09 -11.11
N GLY A 72 -11.62 -5.94 -10.58
CA GLY A 72 -12.75 -6.85 -10.83
C GLY A 72 -12.69 -8.19 -10.08
N ARG A 73 -11.71 -8.39 -9.20
CA ARG A 73 -11.52 -9.61 -8.40
C ARG A 73 -11.34 -9.32 -6.92
N ILE A 74 -11.64 -10.32 -6.10
CA ILE A 74 -11.43 -10.28 -4.64
C ILE A 74 -10.29 -11.22 -4.23
N PHE A 75 -9.73 -11.00 -3.04
CA PHE A 75 -8.74 -11.90 -2.44
C PHE A 75 -9.26 -12.50 -1.14
N LYS A 76 -8.77 -13.69 -0.80
CA LYS A 76 -9.05 -14.35 0.49
C LYS A 76 -7.95 -14.01 1.50
N PRO A 77 -8.24 -13.97 2.80
CA PRO A 77 -7.21 -13.90 3.82
C PRO A 77 -6.28 -15.11 3.71
N GLU A 78 -4.98 -14.86 3.62
CA GLU A 78 -3.94 -15.87 3.53
C GLU A 78 -2.91 -15.62 4.63
N ARG A 79 -2.49 -16.67 5.34
CA ARG A 79 -1.45 -16.56 6.37
C ARG A 79 -0.16 -16.04 5.73
N GLY A 80 0.45 -15.02 6.33
CA GLY A 80 1.65 -14.37 5.81
C GLY A 80 1.37 -13.23 4.84
N LYS A 81 0.10 -12.90 4.55
CA LYS A 81 -0.30 -11.83 3.61
C LYS A 81 -1.35 -10.87 4.19
N GLN A 82 -1.55 -10.88 5.51
CA GLN A 82 -2.52 -10.02 6.19
C GLN A 82 -1.85 -8.82 6.84
N LEU A 83 -2.63 -7.81 7.23
CA LEU A 83 -2.11 -6.63 7.91
C LEU A 83 -1.37 -6.97 9.22
N ALA A 84 -1.86 -7.94 9.99
CA ALA A 84 -1.17 -8.42 11.19
C ALA A 84 0.17 -9.12 10.87
N ASP A 85 0.29 -9.75 9.70
CA ASP A 85 1.54 -10.33 9.24
C ASP A 85 2.54 -9.23 8.84
N PHE A 86 2.04 -8.14 8.22
CA PHE A 86 2.86 -6.96 7.93
C PHE A 86 3.45 -6.36 9.20
N TYR A 87 2.65 -6.09 10.24
CA TYR A 87 3.20 -5.53 11.49
C TYR A 87 4.25 -6.44 12.13
N ARG A 88 4.01 -7.77 12.13
CA ARG A 88 5.00 -8.75 12.60
C ARG A 88 6.29 -8.75 11.76
N ALA A 89 6.19 -8.48 10.47
CA ALA A 89 7.37 -8.35 9.61
C ALA A 89 8.13 -7.05 9.93
N VAL A 90 7.43 -5.92 10.09
CA VAL A 90 8.00 -4.61 10.43
C VAL A 90 8.68 -4.62 11.80
N GLU A 91 8.07 -5.23 12.82
CA GLU A 91 8.70 -5.38 14.14
C GLU A 91 10.03 -6.15 14.08
N ARG A 92 10.21 -7.01 13.08
CA ARG A 92 11.43 -7.81 12.88
C ARG A 92 12.44 -7.13 11.95
N SER A 93 12.04 -6.10 11.20
CA SER A 93 12.89 -5.39 10.25
C SER A 93 12.79 -3.88 10.47
N GLU A 94 13.88 -3.23 10.90
CA GLU A 94 13.94 -1.76 11.09
C GLU A 94 13.78 -0.95 9.79
N ASP A 95 13.50 -1.60 8.65
CA ASP A 95 13.78 -1.10 7.30
C ASP A 95 12.55 -0.83 6.43
N TYR A 96 11.34 -1.10 6.92
CA TYR A 96 10.17 -0.55 6.24
C TYR A 96 10.15 0.94 6.53
N GLY A 97 10.33 1.76 5.50
CA GLY A 97 10.30 3.24 5.48
C GLY A 97 8.97 3.86 5.94
N MET A 98 8.38 3.34 7.03
CA MET A 98 7.27 3.83 7.84
C MET A 98 7.71 5.03 8.71
N ALA A 99 8.97 5.44 8.65
CA ALA A 99 9.41 6.68 9.26
C ALA A 99 8.82 7.88 8.50
N PRO A 100 8.21 8.87 9.19
CA PRO A 100 7.95 10.15 8.57
C PRO A 100 9.31 10.73 8.18
N ASP A 101 9.48 11.00 6.89
CA ASP A 101 10.48 11.88 6.29
C ASP A 101 11.73 12.12 7.15
N ARG A 102 12.79 11.33 6.94
CA ARG A 102 14.13 11.60 7.52
C ARG A 102 14.75 12.92 6.97
N ALA A 103 14.09 13.67 6.08
CA ALA A 103 14.59 14.94 5.52
C ALA A 103 14.18 16.22 6.29
N ALA A 104 13.72 16.12 7.56
CA ALA A 104 13.43 17.30 8.40
C ALA A 104 14.34 17.43 9.64
N ARG A 105 15.57 16.91 9.58
CA ARG A 105 16.65 17.29 10.51
C ARG A 105 17.81 17.87 9.72
N SER A 106 17.73 19.17 9.49
CA SER A 106 18.85 20.06 9.19
C SER A 106 18.54 21.40 9.85
#